data_AF-A0A5C3KXU8-F1
#
_entry.id   AF-A0A5C3KXU8-F1
#
_cell.length_a   1.000
_cell.length_b   1.000
_cell.length_c   1.000
_cell.angle_alpha   90.00
_cell.angle_beta   90.00
_cell.angle_gamma   90.00
#
_symmetry.space_group_name_H-M   'P 1'
#
loop_
_entity.id
_entity.type
_entity.pdbx_description
1 polymer ?
#
loop_
_entity_poly.entity_id
_entity_poly.type
_entity_poly.pdbx_seq_one_letter_code
_entity_poly.pdbx_strand_id
1 'polypeptide(L)'
;MTAKPHSTFASVTAGTDVQLMVAVKTVEYASIASIAFLLYDILLTTADECHGVIGLSYLATQVIDRQDGVPIYSIRDVDIPAVRVVPSALSSITDSTLDRTSRFIRVEALQDSPDVCQIWSNMSVARYLMAKSIIVSVDYVLILRVFALYPRNKLVRRVSAALWIMEVLAFIIAIIVGSPKIERNEHCIVRQLPQTLLIGIVVPLFVQGVLFSFTASKFYTAIRDGWGNVPIIKVLARDGTWAFILLFCKSFVFCCVIHKRY
;
A
#
# COMPACT_ATOMS: atom_id res chain seq x y z
N MET A 1 -51.28 36.49 -2.13
CA MET A 1 -50.52 35.25 -1.84
C MET A 1 -49.10 35.46 -2.36
N THR A 2 -48.24 35.98 -1.48
CA THR A 2 -46.88 36.42 -1.78
C THR A 2 -45.91 35.36 -1.27
N ALA A 3 -45.23 34.67 -2.19
CA ALA A 3 -44.23 33.66 -1.87
C ALA A 3 -42.98 34.34 -1.28
N LYS A 4 -42.55 33.84 -0.11
CA LYS A 4 -41.41 34.34 0.65
C LYS A 4 -40.17 33.51 0.27
N PRO A 5 -39.10 34.10 -0.29
CA PRO A 5 -37.89 33.34 -0.60
C PRO A 5 -37.13 33.05 0.70
N HIS A 6 -37.03 31.77 1.06
CA HIS A 6 -36.20 31.27 2.16
C HIS A 6 -34.81 30.95 1.63
N SER A 7 -33.92 31.93 1.61
CA SER A 7 -32.48 31.75 1.38
C SER A 7 -31.80 31.39 2.71
N THR A 8 -31.92 30.12 3.10
CA THR A 8 -31.13 29.57 4.22
C THR A 8 -29.74 29.25 3.68
N PHE A 9 -28.83 30.22 3.79
CA PHE A 9 -27.40 30.04 3.50
C PHE A 9 -26.81 29.06 4.53
N ALA A 10 -26.64 27.80 4.15
CA ALA A 10 -25.86 26.85 4.91
C ALA A 10 -24.39 27.28 4.84
N SER A 11 -23.87 27.77 5.96
CA SER A 11 -22.44 27.93 6.19
C SER A 11 -21.80 26.55 6.13
N VAL A 12 -21.31 26.19 4.94
CA VAL A 12 -20.58 24.96 4.67
C VAL A 12 -19.23 25.03 5.39
N THR A 13 -18.96 24.01 6.19
CA THR A 13 -17.73 23.75 6.94
C THR A 13 -16.53 23.52 6.01
N ALA A 14 -16.04 24.57 5.34
CA ALA A 14 -14.87 24.52 4.45
C ALA A 14 -13.56 24.10 5.16
N GLY A 15 -13.53 24.13 6.50
CA GLY A 15 -12.33 23.78 7.28
C GLY A 15 -11.98 22.28 7.30
N THR A 16 -12.94 21.38 7.12
CA THR A 16 -12.70 19.93 7.20
C THR A 16 -12.18 19.34 5.88
N ASP A 17 -12.55 19.94 4.75
CA ASP A 17 -12.21 19.40 3.43
C ASP A 17 -10.75 19.65 3.04
N VAL A 18 -10.16 20.76 3.50
CA VAL A 18 -8.73 21.06 3.31
C VAL A 18 -7.85 20.07 4.06
N GLN A 19 -8.24 19.69 5.28
CA GLN A 19 -7.54 18.65 6.07
C GLN A 19 -7.60 17.29 5.37
N LEU A 20 -8.72 16.95 4.73
CA LEU A 20 -8.87 15.72 3.98
C LEU A 20 -7.94 15.70 2.74
N MET A 21 -7.83 16.80 1.99
CA MET A 21 -6.91 16.87 0.84
C MET A 21 -5.44 16.79 1.24
N VAL A 22 -5.05 17.40 2.37
CA VAL A 22 -3.67 17.28 2.89
C VAL A 22 -3.37 15.85 3.31
N ALA A 23 -4.34 15.17 3.95
CA ALA A 23 -4.22 13.75 4.29
C ALA A 23 -4.08 12.86 3.05
N VAL A 24 -4.78 13.17 1.95
CA VAL A 24 -4.66 12.43 0.68
C VAL A 24 -3.26 12.57 0.07
N LYS A 25 -2.65 13.77 0.10
CA LYS A 25 -1.28 13.94 -0.42
C LYS A 25 -0.21 13.23 0.42
N THR A 26 -0.40 13.13 1.74
CA THR A 26 0.54 12.40 2.59
C THR A 26 0.52 10.89 2.30
N VAL A 27 -0.63 10.36 1.86
CA VAL A 27 -0.77 8.95 1.48
C VAL A 27 0.03 8.61 0.21
N GLU A 28 0.16 9.53 -0.75
CA GLU A 28 0.96 9.30 -1.97
C GLU A 28 2.46 9.15 -1.67
N TYR A 29 3.03 10.01 -0.82
CA TYR A 29 4.45 9.90 -0.45
C TYR A 29 4.75 8.65 0.37
N ALA A 30 3.84 8.26 1.28
CA ALA A 30 3.96 7.03 2.03
C ALA A 30 3.88 5.78 1.12
N SER A 31 3.04 5.85 0.08
CA SER A 31 2.92 4.81 -0.94
C SER A 31 4.25 4.60 -1.69
N ILE A 32 4.83 5.68 -2.22
CA ILE A 32 6.09 5.61 -2.97
C ILE A 32 7.23 5.07 -2.08
N ALA A 33 7.34 5.53 -0.84
CA ALA A 33 8.33 5.03 0.10
C ALA A 33 8.15 3.53 0.40
N SER A 34 6.91 3.06 0.53
CA SER A 34 6.63 1.63 0.74
C SER A 34 6.98 0.78 -0.48
N ILE A 35 6.74 1.29 -1.70
CA ILE A 35 7.11 0.61 -2.95
C ILE A 35 8.63 0.50 -3.05
N ALA A 36 9.37 1.55 -2.70
CA ALA A 36 10.83 1.52 -2.69
C ALA A 36 11.37 0.51 -1.67
N PHE A 37 10.78 0.44 -0.47
CA PHE A 37 11.15 -0.55 0.56
C PHE A 37 10.82 -1.98 0.12
N LEU A 38 9.66 -2.20 -0.53
CA LEU A 38 9.28 -3.47 -1.13
C LEU A 38 10.22 -3.90 -2.25
N LEU A 39 10.58 -2.99 -3.15
CA LEU A 39 11.55 -3.24 -4.20
C LEU A 39 12.89 -3.64 -3.61
N TYR A 40 13.33 -2.96 -2.56
CA TYR A 40 14.54 -3.30 -1.84
C TYR A 40 14.46 -4.71 -1.22
N ASP A 41 13.37 -5.05 -0.53
CA ASP A 41 13.18 -6.36 0.11
C ASP A 41 13.08 -7.51 -0.92
N ILE A 42 12.44 -7.25 -2.08
CA ILE A 42 12.40 -8.18 -3.21
C ILE A 42 13.79 -8.38 -3.79
N LEU A 43 14.54 -7.31 -4.06
CA LEU A 43 15.90 -7.37 -4.59
C LEU A 43 16.85 -8.10 -3.64
N LEU A 44 16.69 -7.93 -2.33
CA LEU A 44 17.49 -8.60 -1.33
C LEU A 44 17.14 -10.10 -1.25
N THR A 45 15.85 -10.44 -1.34
CA THR A 45 15.39 -11.84 -1.38
C THR A 45 15.84 -12.54 -2.67
N THR A 46 15.74 -11.89 -3.83
CA THR A 46 16.20 -12.47 -5.10
C THR A 46 17.72 -12.58 -5.17
N ALA A 47 18.47 -11.67 -4.52
CA ALA A 47 19.93 -11.78 -4.44
C ALA A 47 20.38 -13.04 -3.68
N ASP A 48 19.73 -13.37 -2.56
CA ASP A 48 20.03 -14.58 -1.77
C ASP A 48 19.65 -15.87 -2.52
N GLU A 49 18.49 -15.88 -3.20
CA GLU A 49 18.06 -17.02 -4.02
C GLU A 49 18.95 -17.20 -5.27
N CYS A 50 19.37 -16.10 -5.91
CA CYS A 50 20.32 -16.14 -7.01
C CYS A 50 21.67 -16.68 -6.54
N HIS A 51 22.19 -16.32 -5.36
CA HIS A 51 23.43 -16.91 -4.85
C HIS A 51 23.27 -18.40 -4.48
N GLY A 52 22.09 -18.86 -4.06
CA GLY A 52 21.82 -20.28 -3.81
C GLY A 52 21.75 -21.11 -5.09
N VAL A 53 21.06 -20.62 -6.13
CA VAL A 53 20.88 -21.32 -7.41
C VAL A 53 22.13 -21.20 -8.30
N ILE A 54 22.69 -19.99 -8.41
CA ILE A 54 23.94 -19.74 -9.15
C ILE A 54 25.13 -20.32 -8.39
N GLY A 55 25.13 -20.37 -7.04
CA GLY A 55 26.18 -21.04 -6.27
C GLY A 55 26.22 -22.55 -6.47
N LEU A 56 25.07 -23.21 -6.67
CA LEU A 56 25.03 -24.63 -7.05
C LEU A 56 25.53 -24.84 -8.49
N SER A 57 25.22 -23.91 -9.40
CA SER A 57 25.79 -23.90 -10.75
C SER A 57 27.30 -23.61 -10.74
N TYR A 58 27.79 -22.69 -9.91
CA TYR A 58 29.21 -22.37 -9.77
C TYR A 58 29.99 -23.48 -9.07
N LEU A 59 29.40 -24.25 -8.14
CA LEU A 59 30.03 -25.47 -7.59
C LEU A 59 30.02 -26.61 -8.62
N ALA A 60 29.00 -26.71 -9.47
CA ALA A 60 29.00 -27.63 -10.60
C ALA A 60 30.00 -27.21 -11.70
N THR A 61 30.26 -25.92 -11.87
CA THR A 61 31.24 -25.38 -12.82
C THR A 61 32.66 -25.32 -12.23
N GLN A 62 32.85 -25.18 -10.91
CA GLN A 62 34.18 -25.20 -10.27
C GLN A 62 34.83 -26.58 -10.20
N VAL A 63 34.08 -27.67 -10.44
CA VAL A 63 34.70 -28.97 -10.73
C VAL A 63 35.30 -29.00 -12.15
N ILE A 64 34.89 -28.10 -13.04
CA ILE A 64 35.33 -28.07 -14.44
C ILE A 64 36.33 -26.93 -14.70
N ASP A 65 36.31 -25.84 -13.93
CA ASP A 65 37.10 -24.66 -14.25
C ASP A 65 38.15 -24.33 -13.20
N ARG A 66 39.17 -25.20 -13.16
CA ARG A 66 40.47 -24.91 -12.56
C ARG A 66 41.47 -24.52 -13.65
N GLN A 67 41.12 -23.60 -14.55
CA GLN A 67 42.12 -22.90 -15.36
C GLN A 67 41.58 -21.54 -15.84
N ASP A 68 42.04 -20.50 -15.14
CA ASP A 68 42.72 -19.34 -15.74
C ASP A 68 42.34 -18.02 -15.06
N GLY A 69 43.39 -17.33 -14.64
CA GLY A 69 43.34 -16.07 -13.93
C GLY A 69 42.93 -14.93 -14.84
N VAL A 70 41.83 -14.26 -14.50
CA VAL A 70 41.44 -12.98 -15.10
C VAL A 70 41.33 -11.93 -13.98
N PRO A 71 41.98 -10.76 -14.13
CA PRO A 71 41.95 -9.70 -13.12
C PRO A 71 40.61 -8.93 -13.12
N ILE A 72 40.13 -8.62 -11.91
CA ILE A 72 38.89 -7.91 -11.61
C ILE A 72 39.14 -6.39 -11.71
N TYR A 73 38.34 -5.68 -12.52
CA TYR A 73 38.34 -4.21 -12.57
C TYR A 73 37.44 -3.63 -11.46
N SER A 74 38.01 -2.69 -10.70
CA SER A 74 37.41 -2.00 -9.57
C SER A 74 36.51 -0.84 -10.01
N ILE A 75 35.22 -0.91 -9.69
CA ILE A 75 34.24 0.18 -9.84
C ILE A 75 34.27 1.03 -8.56
N ARG A 76 35.29 1.88 -8.45
CA ARG A 76 35.25 3.11 -7.65
C ARG A 76 35.49 4.23 -8.65
N ASP A 77 34.85 5.39 -8.45
CA ASP A 77 34.95 6.61 -9.29
C ASP A 77 33.75 6.86 -10.23
N VAL A 78 32.54 6.88 -9.66
CA VAL A 78 31.42 7.64 -10.22
C VAL A 78 31.11 8.79 -9.27
N ASP A 79 31.68 9.96 -9.55
CA ASP A 79 31.40 11.23 -8.87
C ASP A 79 30.00 11.73 -9.25
N ILE A 80 29.10 11.81 -8.27
CA ILE A 80 27.77 12.41 -8.42
C ILE A 80 27.84 13.87 -7.97
N PRO A 81 27.61 14.86 -8.86
CA PRO A 81 27.69 16.26 -8.48
C PRO A 81 26.56 16.65 -7.54
N ALA A 82 26.93 17.33 -6.45
CA ALA A 82 26.04 17.84 -5.43
C ALA A 82 25.03 18.85 -6.00
N VAL A 83 23.74 18.52 -5.87
CA VAL A 83 22.61 19.41 -6.19
C VAL A 83 22.57 20.54 -5.16
N ARG A 84 23.03 21.71 -5.58
CA ARG A 84 23.04 22.95 -4.80
C ARG A 84 21.63 23.55 -4.79
N VAL A 85 20.92 23.41 -3.67
CA VAL A 85 19.60 24.02 -3.45
C VAL A 85 19.78 25.53 -3.27
N VAL A 86 19.15 26.32 -4.15
CA VAL A 86 19.12 27.79 -4.13
C VAL A 86 17.95 28.26 -3.26
N PRO A 87 18.16 28.98 -2.14
CA PRO A 87 17.09 29.56 -1.34
C PRO A 87 17.11 31.08 -1.49
N SER A 88 16.46 31.63 -2.51
CA SER A 88 16.34 33.10 -2.64
C SER A 88 15.09 33.60 -3.36
N ALA A 89 14.09 32.76 -3.58
CA ALA A 89 12.82 33.16 -4.23
C ALA A 89 11.62 33.27 -3.28
N LEU A 90 11.83 33.36 -1.95
CA LEU A 90 10.75 33.24 -0.96
C LEU A 90 10.12 34.58 -0.50
N SER A 91 10.48 35.73 -1.07
CA SER A 91 9.93 37.03 -0.66
C SER A 91 8.96 37.67 -1.68
N SER A 92 8.70 37.03 -2.82
CA SER A 92 7.81 37.55 -3.88
C SER A 92 6.48 36.77 -4.01
N ILE A 93 6.09 36.01 -2.97
CA ILE A 93 4.93 35.09 -2.99
C ILE A 93 3.89 35.51 -1.93
N THR A 94 3.77 36.79 -1.61
CA THR A 94 2.71 37.29 -0.71
C THR A 94 1.56 37.98 -1.43
N ASP A 95 1.71 38.39 -2.69
CA ASP A 95 0.63 39.02 -3.48
C ASP A 95 -0.04 38.09 -4.50
N SER A 96 0.64 37.02 -4.94
CA SER A 96 0.11 36.07 -5.93
C SER A 96 -0.78 34.97 -5.33
N THR A 97 -0.91 34.92 -4.00
CA THR A 97 -1.76 33.97 -3.27
C THR A 97 -3.24 34.39 -3.21
N LEU A 98 -3.54 35.68 -3.37
CA LEU A 98 -4.92 36.19 -3.38
C LEU A 98 -5.65 35.89 -4.71
N ASP A 99 -4.93 35.90 -5.84
CA ASP A 99 -5.50 35.48 -7.14
C ASP A 99 -5.60 33.95 -7.28
N ARG A 100 -4.75 33.21 -6.57
CA ARG A 100 -4.81 31.74 -6.57
C ARG A 100 -6.00 31.21 -5.76
N THR A 101 -6.43 31.96 -4.74
CA THR A 101 -7.62 31.63 -3.94
C THR A 101 -8.93 31.91 -4.69
N SER A 102 -9.00 32.94 -5.55
CA SER A 102 -10.18 33.20 -6.39
C SER A 102 -10.43 32.08 -7.42
N ARG A 103 -9.36 31.45 -7.92
CA ARG A 103 -9.45 30.27 -8.80
C ARG A 103 -9.91 29.01 -8.08
N PHE A 104 -9.62 28.85 -6.80
CA PHE A 104 -10.15 27.75 -5.99
C PHE A 104 -11.67 27.87 -5.75
N ILE A 105 -12.17 29.08 -5.52
CA ILE A 105 -13.61 29.34 -5.30
C ILE A 105 -14.43 29.04 -6.58
N ARG A 106 -13.85 29.24 -7.77
CA ARG A 106 -14.52 28.89 -9.04
C ARG A 106 -14.66 27.38 -9.28
N VAL A 107 -13.90 26.54 -8.57
CA VAL A 107 -14.01 25.07 -8.68
C VAL A 107 -15.28 24.57 -7.99
N GLU A 108 -15.74 25.22 -6.93
CA GLU A 108 -16.99 24.83 -6.23
C GLU A 108 -18.25 25.11 -7.05
N ALA A 109 -18.24 26.13 -7.92
CA ALA A 109 -19.39 26.45 -8.77
C ALA A 109 -19.56 25.52 -10.00
N LEU A 110 -18.56 24.70 -10.32
CA LEU A 110 -18.65 23.67 -11.38
C LEU A 110 -19.09 22.30 -10.84
N GLN A 111 -19.26 22.16 -9.52
CA GLN A 111 -19.62 20.91 -8.85
C GLN A 111 -21.04 20.44 -9.20
N ASP A 112 -21.90 21.33 -9.68
CA ASP A 112 -23.33 21.06 -9.94
C ASP A 112 -23.60 20.44 -11.33
N SER A 113 -22.56 20.29 -12.17
CA SER A 113 -22.72 19.64 -13.47
C SER A 113 -22.64 18.11 -13.34
N PRO A 114 -23.61 17.34 -13.88
CA PRO A 114 -23.66 15.88 -13.77
C PRO A 114 -22.40 15.19 -14.34
N ASP A 115 -21.75 15.81 -15.32
CA ASP A 115 -20.53 15.29 -15.96
C ASP A 115 -19.32 15.28 -15.00
N VAL A 116 -19.26 16.24 -14.06
CA VAL A 116 -18.15 16.37 -13.10
C VAL A 116 -18.21 15.25 -12.05
N CYS A 117 -19.41 14.82 -11.67
CA CYS A 117 -19.60 13.75 -10.69
C CYS A 117 -19.11 12.39 -11.22
N GLN A 118 -19.25 12.13 -12.52
CA GLN A 118 -18.77 10.89 -13.16
C GLN A 118 -17.25 10.84 -13.27
N ILE A 119 -16.62 11.98 -13.56
CA ILE A 119 -15.15 12.10 -13.56
C ILE A 119 -14.59 11.83 -12.16
N TRP A 120 -15.24 12.37 -11.12
CA TRP A 120 -14.81 12.19 -9.74
C TRP A 120 -14.93 10.74 -9.26
N SER A 121 -15.99 10.02 -9.67
CA SER A 121 -16.12 8.60 -9.32
C SER A 121 -15.01 7.74 -9.92
N ASN A 122 -14.63 8.00 -11.16
CA ASN A 122 -13.55 7.28 -11.83
C ASN A 122 -12.20 7.54 -11.14
N MET A 123 -11.95 8.79 -10.74
CA MET A 123 -10.73 9.16 -10.00
C MET A 123 -10.62 8.43 -8.65
N SER A 124 -11.74 8.28 -7.94
CA SER A 124 -11.78 7.62 -6.63
C SER A 124 -11.42 6.14 -6.74
N VAL A 125 -11.93 5.44 -7.77
CA VAL A 125 -11.59 4.03 -8.04
C VAL A 125 -10.10 3.89 -8.37
N ALA A 126 -9.53 4.78 -9.19
CA ALA A 126 -8.12 4.75 -9.55
C ALA A 126 -7.20 4.88 -8.32
N ARG A 127 -7.50 5.81 -7.41
CA ARG A 127 -6.75 5.99 -6.14
C ARG A 127 -6.81 4.74 -5.27
N TYR A 128 -7.98 4.13 -5.18
CA TYR A 128 -8.16 2.90 -4.41
C TYR A 128 -7.36 1.73 -4.97
N LEU A 129 -7.36 1.57 -6.31
CA LEU A 129 -6.55 0.55 -6.99
C LEU A 129 -5.05 0.75 -6.75
N MET A 130 -4.57 1.99 -6.79
CA MET A 130 -3.17 2.31 -6.50
C MET A 130 -2.79 2.00 -5.05
N ALA A 131 -3.66 2.28 -4.08
CA ALA A 131 -3.38 1.92 -2.68
C ALA A 131 -3.37 0.40 -2.47
N LYS A 132 -4.21 -0.32 -3.22
CA LYS A 132 -4.33 -1.78 -3.10
C LYS A 132 -3.23 -2.57 -3.80
N SER A 133 -2.64 -2.03 -4.86
CA SER A 133 -1.48 -2.69 -5.49
C SER A 133 -0.33 -2.86 -4.50
N ILE A 134 -0.08 -1.88 -3.63
CA ILE A 134 0.94 -1.95 -2.57
C ILE A 134 0.64 -3.10 -1.61
N ILE A 135 -0.61 -3.21 -1.15
CA ILE A 135 -1.03 -4.25 -0.22
C ILE A 135 -0.84 -5.62 -0.88
N VAL A 136 -1.28 -5.77 -2.14
CA VAL A 136 -1.08 -7.00 -2.92
C VAL A 136 0.40 -7.34 -3.07
N SER A 137 1.29 -6.36 -3.23
CA SER A 137 2.74 -6.58 -3.26
C SER A 137 3.26 -7.11 -1.91
N VAL A 138 2.81 -6.56 -0.78
CA VAL A 138 3.16 -7.08 0.56
C VAL A 138 2.69 -8.53 0.73
N ASP A 139 1.45 -8.83 0.32
CA ASP A 139 0.89 -10.18 0.42
C ASP A 139 1.64 -11.17 -0.47
N TYR A 140 2.09 -10.73 -1.65
CA TYR A 140 2.92 -11.52 -2.53
C TYR A 140 4.25 -11.91 -1.88
N VAL A 141 4.94 -10.96 -1.21
CA VAL A 141 6.19 -11.25 -0.48
C VAL A 141 5.95 -12.24 0.66
N LEU A 142 4.84 -12.12 1.39
CA LEU A 142 4.48 -13.07 2.45
C LEU A 142 4.28 -14.49 1.88
N ILE A 143 3.63 -14.62 0.72
CA ILE A 143 3.42 -15.92 0.05
C ILE A 143 4.73 -16.52 -0.42
N LEU A 144 5.63 -15.71 -1.00
CA LEU A 144 6.96 -16.17 -1.40
C LEU A 144 7.74 -16.75 -0.20
N ARG A 145 7.69 -16.06 0.96
CA ARG A 145 8.31 -16.56 2.20
C ARG A 145 7.68 -17.89 2.65
N VAL A 146 6.36 -18.05 2.55
CA VAL A 146 5.69 -19.34 2.83
C VAL A 146 6.19 -20.43 1.88
N PHE A 147 6.38 -20.11 0.60
CA PHE A 147 6.82 -21.09 -0.40
C PHE A 147 8.26 -21.55 -0.16
N ALA A 148 9.15 -20.62 0.21
CA ALA A 148 10.52 -20.94 0.59
C ALA A 148 10.58 -21.82 1.85
N LEU A 149 9.70 -21.58 2.83
CA LEU A 149 9.71 -22.30 4.11
C LEU A 149 9.05 -23.70 4.06
N TYR A 150 8.19 -23.97 3.08
CA TYR A 150 7.43 -25.23 2.96
C TYR A 150 7.71 -26.00 1.65
N PRO A 151 8.96 -26.38 1.34
CA PRO A 151 9.28 -27.07 0.08
C PRO A 151 8.57 -28.44 -0.04
N ARG A 152 8.39 -29.13 1.10
CA ARG A 152 7.86 -30.51 1.11
C ARG A 152 6.34 -30.61 1.23
N ASN A 153 5.66 -29.60 1.78
CA ASN A 153 4.22 -29.67 2.05
C ASN A 153 3.38 -28.95 0.98
N LYS A 154 2.99 -29.71 -0.07
CA LYS A 154 2.17 -29.21 -1.18
C LYS A 154 0.77 -28.72 -0.76
N LEU A 155 0.26 -29.13 0.41
CA LEU A 155 -1.06 -28.71 0.90
C LEU A 155 -1.02 -27.27 1.38
N VAL A 156 -0.07 -26.91 2.26
CA VAL A 156 0.10 -25.55 2.77
C VAL A 156 0.30 -24.56 1.62
N ARG A 157 1.08 -24.96 0.62
CA ARG A 157 1.29 -24.17 -0.60
C ARG A 157 -0.01 -23.90 -1.36
N ARG A 158 -0.82 -24.95 -1.58
CA ARG A 158 -2.11 -24.82 -2.28
C ARG A 158 -3.11 -23.97 -1.48
N VAL A 159 -3.19 -24.18 -0.17
CA VAL A 159 -4.10 -23.42 0.72
C VAL A 159 -3.73 -21.94 0.73
N SER A 160 -2.44 -21.62 0.85
CA SER A 160 -1.98 -20.21 0.87
C SER A 160 -2.22 -19.51 -0.46
N ALA A 161 -1.94 -20.18 -1.58
CA ALA A 161 -2.24 -19.64 -2.91
C ALA A 161 -3.75 -19.45 -3.14
N ALA A 162 -4.57 -20.41 -2.70
CA ALA A 162 -6.03 -20.31 -2.81
C ALA A 162 -6.60 -19.16 -1.97
N LEU A 163 -6.12 -18.98 -0.74
CA LEU A 163 -6.49 -17.86 0.13
C LEU A 163 -6.21 -16.51 -0.53
N TRP A 164 -5.04 -16.35 -1.14
CA TRP A 164 -4.67 -15.12 -1.85
C TRP A 164 -5.53 -14.86 -3.09
N ILE A 165 -5.79 -15.88 -3.91
CA ILE A 165 -6.69 -15.74 -5.07
C ILE A 165 -8.09 -15.34 -4.61
N MET A 166 -8.60 -15.98 -3.54
CA MET A 166 -9.89 -15.65 -2.95
C MET A 166 -9.94 -14.20 -2.45
N GLU A 167 -8.86 -13.69 -1.88
CA GLU A 167 -8.75 -12.31 -1.45
C GLU A 167 -8.81 -11.33 -2.63
N VAL A 168 -8.04 -11.57 -3.70
CA VAL A 168 -8.06 -10.73 -4.91
C VAL A 168 -9.43 -10.75 -5.57
N LEU A 169 -10.08 -11.92 -5.62
CA LEU A 169 -11.43 -12.04 -6.17
C LEU A 169 -12.48 -11.30 -5.32
N ALA A 170 -12.43 -11.47 -3.99
CA ALA A 170 -13.32 -10.77 -3.08
C ALA A 170 -13.20 -9.24 -3.23
N PHE A 171 -11.97 -8.76 -3.42
CA PHE A 171 -11.69 -7.37 -3.69
C PHE A 171 -12.30 -6.85 -5.01
N ILE A 172 -12.13 -7.59 -6.10
CA ILE A 172 -12.73 -7.25 -7.41
C ILE A 172 -14.25 -7.19 -7.29
N ILE A 173 -14.86 -8.18 -6.63
CA ILE A 173 -16.31 -8.24 -6.40
C ILE A 173 -16.77 -7.05 -5.56
N ALA A 174 -16.03 -6.68 -4.50
CA ALA A 174 -16.35 -5.54 -3.66
C ALA A 174 -16.37 -4.21 -4.44
N ILE A 175 -15.46 -4.03 -5.41
CA ILE A 175 -15.45 -2.85 -6.29
C ILE A 175 -16.68 -2.86 -7.21
N ILE A 176 -16.91 -3.96 -7.90
CA ILE A 176 -17.99 -4.07 -8.91
C ILE A 176 -19.36 -3.88 -8.25
N VAL A 177 -19.60 -4.54 -7.11
CA VAL A 177 -20.88 -4.49 -6.40
C VAL A 177 -21.01 -3.25 -5.51
N GLY A 178 -19.90 -2.74 -5.00
CA GLY A 178 -19.87 -1.57 -4.11
C GLY A 178 -20.11 -0.25 -4.84
N SER A 179 -19.58 -0.10 -6.06
CA SER A 179 -19.67 1.14 -6.84
C SER A 179 -21.10 1.64 -7.09
N PRO A 180 -22.07 0.81 -7.54
CA PRO A 180 -23.40 1.30 -7.88
C PRO A 180 -24.30 1.61 -6.67
N LYS A 181 -23.95 1.12 -5.47
CA LYS A 181 -24.79 1.26 -4.26
C LYS A 181 -24.49 2.51 -3.44
N ILE A 182 -23.61 3.37 -3.91
CA ILE A 182 -23.24 4.60 -3.20
C ILE A 182 -24.32 5.64 -3.47
N GLU A 183 -25.22 5.84 -2.51
CA GLU A 183 -26.17 6.95 -2.54
C GLU A 183 -25.39 8.28 -2.43
N ARG A 184 -25.40 9.06 -3.53
CA ARG A 184 -24.83 10.40 -3.58
C ARG A 184 -25.93 11.43 -3.34
N ASN A 185 -25.65 12.41 -2.49
CA ASN A 185 -26.48 13.62 -2.44
C ASN A 185 -26.31 14.47 -3.70
N GLU A 186 -27.16 15.49 -3.82
CA GLU A 186 -27.06 16.59 -4.77
C GLU A 186 -25.65 17.23 -4.81
N HIS A 187 -24.90 17.21 -3.71
CA HIS A 187 -23.52 17.71 -3.66
C HIS A 187 -22.43 16.67 -3.99
N CYS A 188 -22.78 15.52 -4.57
CA CYS A 188 -21.85 14.40 -4.85
C CYS A 188 -21.09 13.88 -3.61
N ILE A 189 -21.59 14.15 -2.39
CA ILE A 189 -21.00 13.66 -1.13
C ILE A 189 -21.61 12.30 -0.79
N VAL A 190 -20.74 11.33 -0.46
CA VAL A 190 -21.11 10.00 0.01
C VAL A 190 -21.75 10.11 1.40
N ARG A 191 -23.04 9.77 1.53
CA ARG A 191 -23.72 9.82 2.85
C ARG A 191 -23.46 8.59 3.70
N GLN A 192 -23.48 7.41 3.09
CA GLN A 192 -23.41 6.15 3.80
C GLN A 192 -22.49 5.19 3.08
N LEU A 193 -21.65 4.51 3.84
CA LEU A 193 -20.78 3.46 3.32
C LEU A 193 -21.60 2.15 3.32
N PRO A 194 -21.87 1.54 2.15
CA PRO A 194 -22.60 0.28 2.12
C PRO A 194 -21.81 -0.81 2.85
N GLN A 195 -22.51 -1.69 3.58
CA GLN A 195 -21.92 -2.81 4.32
C GLN A 195 -21.05 -3.72 3.43
N THR A 196 -21.31 -3.77 2.13
CA THR A 196 -20.49 -4.51 1.15
C THR A 196 -19.04 -4.04 1.10
N LEU A 197 -18.78 -2.73 1.28
CA LEU A 197 -17.40 -2.22 1.33
C LEU A 197 -16.71 -2.62 2.63
N LEU A 198 -17.45 -2.76 3.72
CA LEU A 198 -16.92 -3.19 5.02
C LEU A 198 -16.43 -4.64 4.94
N ILE A 199 -17.19 -5.52 4.28
CA ILE A 199 -16.76 -6.90 3.98
C ILE A 199 -15.48 -6.90 3.15
N GLY A 200 -15.39 -6.03 2.14
CA GLY A 200 -14.19 -5.88 1.29
C GLY A 200 -12.94 -5.41 2.04
N ILE A 201 -13.08 -4.89 3.27
CA ILE A 201 -11.96 -4.52 4.14
C ILE A 201 -11.62 -5.67 5.08
N VAL A 202 -12.62 -6.24 5.76
CA VAL A 202 -12.43 -7.28 6.79
C VAL A 202 -11.90 -8.59 6.22
N VAL A 203 -12.37 -9.02 5.04
CA VAL A 203 -11.96 -10.29 4.43
C VAL A 203 -10.46 -10.32 4.11
N PRO A 204 -9.88 -9.34 3.38
CA PRO A 204 -8.44 -9.21 3.19
C PRO A 204 -7.62 -9.27 4.49
N LEU A 205 -8.06 -8.55 5.52
CA LEU A 205 -7.37 -8.50 6.81
C LEU A 205 -7.34 -9.87 7.50
N PHE A 206 -8.44 -10.61 7.41
CA PHE A 206 -8.52 -11.95 7.96
C PHE A 206 -7.58 -12.91 7.22
N VAL A 207 -7.61 -12.88 5.87
CA VAL A 207 -6.72 -13.72 5.04
C VAL A 207 -5.26 -13.42 5.33
N GLN A 208 -4.89 -12.14 5.39
CA GLN A 208 -3.54 -11.68 5.72
C GLN A 208 -3.11 -12.14 7.12
N GLY A 209 -4.02 -12.10 8.10
CA GLY A 209 -3.80 -12.62 9.45
C GLY A 209 -3.54 -14.12 9.49
N VAL A 210 -4.29 -14.90 8.71
CA VAL A 210 -4.11 -16.35 8.60
C VAL A 210 -2.76 -16.70 7.95
N LEU A 211 -2.41 -16.03 6.85
CA LEU A 211 -1.11 -16.23 6.18
C LEU A 211 0.07 -15.89 7.10
N PHE A 212 -0.03 -14.78 7.84
CA PHE A 212 0.99 -14.40 8.82
C PHE A 212 1.07 -15.40 9.99
N SER A 213 -0.08 -15.91 10.46
CA SER A 213 -0.08 -16.92 11.53
C SER A 213 0.62 -18.21 11.09
N PHE A 214 0.46 -18.61 9.83
CA PHE A 214 1.18 -19.77 9.28
C PHE A 214 2.69 -19.55 9.16
N THR A 215 3.15 -18.35 8.78
CA THR A 215 4.60 -18.03 8.75
C THR A 215 5.18 -17.98 10.16
N ALA A 216 4.51 -17.28 11.09
CA ALA A 216 4.91 -17.14 12.47
C ALA A 216 4.99 -18.49 13.21
N SER A 217 4.01 -19.38 13.01
CA SER A 217 3.99 -20.70 13.65
C SER A 217 5.23 -21.54 13.29
N LYS A 218 5.65 -21.50 12.02
CA LYS A 218 6.86 -22.21 11.61
C LYS A 218 8.13 -21.55 12.06
N PHE A 219 8.15 -20.23 12.03
CA PHE A 219 9.27 -19.48 12.57
C PHE A 219 9.52 -19.85 14.04
N TYR A 220 8.43 -19.94 14.81
CA TYR A 220 8.49 -20.39 16.20
C TYR A 220 9.00 -21.83 16.35
N THR A 221 8.57 -22.74 15.46
CA THR A 221 9.08 -24.12 15.46
C THR A 221 10.57 -24.17 15.14
N ALA A 222 11.03 -23.42 14.12
CA ALA A 222 12.44 -23.36 13.74
C ALA A 222 13.32 -22.83 14.88
N ILE A 223 12.84 -21.84 15.64
CA ILE A 223 13.54 -21.36 16.84
C ILE A 223 13.65 -22.48 17.89
N ARG A 224 12.58 -23.25 18.12
CA ARG A 224 12.62 -24.38 19.07
C ARG A 224 13.58 -25.48 18.64
N ASP A 225 13.74 -25.71 17.34
CA ASP A 225 14.64 -26.72 16.79
C ASP A 225 16.12 -26.30 16.79
N GLY A 226 16.46 -25.19 17.45
CA GLY A 226 17.86 -24.75 17.64
C GLY A 226 18.40 -23.83 16.55
N TRP A 227 17.59 -23.44 15.56
CA TRP A 227 18.01 -22.50 14.50
C TRP A 227 18.07 -21.04 14.97
N GLY A 228 17.79 -20.78 16.25
CA GLY A 228 17.78 -19.44 16.83
C GLY A 228 19.13 -18.71 16.79
N ASN A 229 20.25 -19.37 16.54
CA ASN A 229 21.56 -18.71 16.48
C ASN A 229 21.92 -18.09 15.11
N VAL A 230 21.10 -18.28 14.07
CA VAL A 230 21.35 -17.64 12.77
C VAL A 230 20.85 -16.19 12.81
N PRO A 231 21.74 -15.18 12.72
CA PRO A 231 21.38 -13.78 12.93
C PRO A 231 20.41 -13.22 11.88
N ILE A 232 20.46 -13.71 10.63
CA ILE A 232 19.61 -13.22 9.53
C ILE A 232 18.11 -13.47 9.80
N ILE A 233 17.79 -14.62 10.38
CA ILE A 233 16.42 -15.08 10.65
C ILE A 233 15.77 -14.21 11.73
N LYS A 234 16.54 -13.82 12.76
CA LYS A 234 16.06 -12.97 13.87
C LYS A 234 15.75 -11.54 13.42
N VAL A 235 16.59 -10.95 12.58
CA VAL A 235 16.39 -9.58 12.09
C VAL A 235 15.15 -9.52 11.21
N LEU A 236 15.04 -10.44 10.24
CA LEU A 236 13.93 -10.47 9.30
C LEU A 236 12.56 -10.65 10.00
N ALA A 237 12.50 -11.51 11.02
CA ALA A 237 11.25 -11.75 11.74
C ALA A 237 10.88 -10.63 12.69
N ARG A 238 11.87 -9.98 13.33
CA ARG A 238 11.59 -8.81 14.16
C ARG A 238 10.95 -7.72 13.31
N ASP A 239 11.57 -7.40 12.17
CA ASP A 239 11.13 -6.29 11.33
C ASP A 239 9.78 -6.60 10.65
N GLY A 240 9.58 -7.85 10.21
CA GLY A 240 8.28 -8.31 9.69
C GLY A 240 7.16 -8.35 10.74
N THR A 241 7.47 -8.69 12.00
CA THR A 241 6.47 -8.72 13.08
C THR A 241 6.03 -7.30 13.46
N TRP A 242 6.95 -6.33 13.51
CA TRP A 242 6.59 -4.93 13.76
C TRP A 242 5.66 -4.37 12.68
N ALA A 243 5.97 -4.61 11.41
CA ALA A 243 5.12 -4.17 10.31
C ALA A 243 3.70 -4.77 10.39
N PHE A 244 3.60 -6.08 10.70
CA PHE A 244 2.33 -6.75 10.86
C PHE A 244 1.52 -6.24 12.05
N ILE A 245 2.16 -6.04 13.21
CA ILE A 245 1.51 -5.46 14.40
C ILE A 245 0.93 -4.08 14.08
N LEU A 246 1.67 -3.25 13.33
CA LEU A 246 1.19 -1.93 12.91
C LEU A 246 -0.01 -2.02 11.95
N LEU A 247 0.00 -2.96 11.01
CA LEU A 247 -1.13 -3.20 10.11
C LEU A 247 -2.38 -3.68 10.88
N PHE A 248 -2.20 -4.61 11.82
CA PHE A 248 -3.28 -5.09 12.68
C PHE A 248 -3.84 -4.00 13.58
N CYS A 249 -2.99 -3.22 14.25
CA CYS A 249 -3.41 -2.10 15.07
C CYS A 249 -4.17 -1.04 14.26
N LYS A 250 -3.63 -0.63 13.11
CA LYS A 250 -4.29 0.34 12.22
C LYS A 250 -5.66 -0.16 11.79
N SER A 251 -5.74 -1.43 11.40
CA SER A 251 -6.96 -2.09 10.98
C SER A 251 -7.99 -2.18 12.11
N PHE A 252 -7.57 -2.61 13.30
CA PHE A 252 -8.43 -2.73 14.47
C PHE A 252 -8.99 -1.36 14.89
N VAL A 253 -8.14 -0.32 14.90
CA VAL A 253 -8.57 1.06 15.16
C VAL A 253 -9.57 1.51 14.11
N PHE A 254 -9.32 1.26 12.83
CA PHE A 254 -10.25 1.59 11.75
C PHE A 254 -11.60 0.89 11.91
N CYS A 255 -11.59 -0.41 12.22
CA CYS A 255 -12.80 -1.19 12.47
C CYS A 255 -13.56 -0.67 13.69
N CYS A 256 -12.86 -0.33 14.77
CA CYS A 256 -13.44 0.22 16.00
C CYS A 256 -14.07 1.61 15.76
N VAL A 257 -13.39 2.48 14.99
CA VAL A 257 -13.91 3.80 14.60
C VAL A 257 -15.16 3.67 13.73
N ILE A 258 -15.17 2.74 12.77
CA ILE A 258 -16.37 2.47 11.95
C ILE A 258 -17.50 1.94 12.81
N HIS A 259 -17.25 0.98 13.70
CA HIS A 259 -18.29 0.42 14.56
C HIS A 259 -18.91 1.47 15.49
N LYS A 260 -18.14 2.47 15.96
CA LYS A 260 -18.70 3.55 16.80
C LYS A 260 -19.55 4.56 16.01
N ARG A 261 -19.37 4.61 14.69
CA ARG A 261 -20.07 5.54 13.78
C ARG A 261 -21.43 5.02 13.31
N TYR A 262 -21.68 3.71 13.41
CA TYR A 262 -22.96 3.06 13.11
C TYR A 262 -23.70 2.71 14.40
#